data_AF-A0A1Y1JRJ4-F1
#
_entry.id   AF-A0A1Y1JRJ4-F1
#
_cell.length_a   1.000
_cell.length_b   1.000
_cell.length_c   1.000
_cell.angle_alpha   90.00
_cell.angle_beta   90.00
_cell.angle_gamma   90.00
#
_symmetry.space_group_name_H-M   'P 1'
#
loop_
_entity.id
_entity.type
_entity.pdbx_description
1 polymer ?
#
loop_
_entity_poly.entity_id
_entity_poly.type
_entity_poly.pdbx_seq_one_letter_code
_entity_poly.pdbx_strand_id
1 'polypeptide(L)'
;GELHVDLMSWVGLMTKSLKNIAEALDMKEDVAELGKNLDAIEHNLNDLHWSEKDGCFCDATIDDFEEHQLVCHKGYVSLFPFMVGLLKPNDPRLGKILDLIADEEQLWSPHGIRSLSKQDEFYGTGENY
;
A
#
# COMPACT_ATOMS: atom_id res chain seq x y z
N GLY A 1 0.29 8.09 -17.30
CA GLY A 1 0.86 8.67 -16.08
C GLY A 1 0.76 7.63 -14.99
N GLU A 2 1.80 7.43 -14.21
CA GLU A 2 1.89 6.37 -13.19
C GLU A 2 1.66 6.94 -11.78
N LEU A 3 0.98 6.16 -10.95
CA LEU A 3 0.75 6.39 -9.54
C LEU A 3 1.29 5.19 -8.77
N HIS A 4 2.26 5.42 -7.90
CA HIS A 4 2.90 4.36 -7.13
C HIS A 4 2.29 4.24 -5.73
N VAL A 5 1.90 3.02 -5.34
CA VAL A 5 1.18 2.80 -4.08
C VAL A 5 2.08 2.93 -2.86
N ASP A 6 3.35 2.56 -2.99
CA ASP A 6 4.36 2.71 -1.95
C ASP A 6 4.69 4.18 -1.71
N LEU A 7 4.80 4.99 -2.76
CA LEU A 7 5.00 6.44 -2.66
C LEU A 7 3.84 7.10 -1.90
N MET A 8 2.60 6.76 -2.25
CA MET A 8 1.43 7.28 -1.53
C MET A 8 1.42 6.82 -0.07
N SER A 9 1.85 5.58 0.20
CA SER A 9 1.98 5.04 1.56
C SER A 9 3.03 5.81 2.37
N TRP A 10 4.17 6.15 1.77
CA TRP A 10 5.18 6.99 2.42
C TRP A 10 4.65 8.38 2.76
N VAL A 11 3.92 9.02 1.84
CA VAL A 11 3.28 10.32 2.11
C VAL A 11 2.27 10.21 3.24
N GLY A 12 1.51 9.11 3.31
CA GLY A 12 0.59 8.83 4.42
C GLY A 12 1.30 8.69 5.76
N LEU A 13 2.40 7.93 5.82
CA LEU A 13 3.21 7.79 7.03
C LEU A 13 3.76 9.14 7.51
N MET A 14 4.27 9.95 6.58
CA MET A 14 4.82 11.28 6.88
C MET A 14 3.72 12.22 7.40
N THR A 15 2.56 12.23 6.75
CA THR A 15 1.39 13.04 7.16
C THR A 15 0.93 12.65 8.56
N LYS A 16 0.80 11.35 8.83
CA LYS A 16 0.47 10.82 10.16
C LYS A 16 1.50 11.22 11.22
N SER A 17 2.79 11.17 10.88
CA SER A 17 3.87 11.54 11.80
C SER A 17 3.85 13.04 12.13
N LEU A 18 3.66 13.90 11.13
CA LEU A 18 3.52 15.34 11.31
C LEU A 18 2.27 15.68 12.14
N LYS A 19 1.16 14.99 11.89
CA LYS A 19 -0.07 15.17 12.68
C LYS A 19 0.17 14.88 14.15
N ASN A 20 0.83 13.76 14.48
CA ASN A 20 1.14 13.39 15.86
C ASN A 20 2.05 14.43 16.54
N ILE A 21 3.00 15.02 15.81
CA ILE A 21 3.86 16.11 16.33
C ILE A 21 3.02 17.38 16.58
N ALA A 22 2.16 17.77 15.63
CA ALA A 22 1.28 18.91 15.77
C ALA A 22 0.32 18.76 16.96
N GLU A 23 -0.22 17.55 17.18
CA GLU A 23 -1.03 17.22 18.36
C GLU A 23 -0.24 17.41 19.66
N ALA A 24 1.01 16.93 19.71
CA ALA A 24 1.88 17.10 20.88
C ALA A 24 2.23 18.57 21.18
N LEU A 25 2.16 19.45 20.17
CA LEU A 25 2.44 20.89 20.29
C LEU A 25 1.16 21.75 20.42
N ASP A 26 -0.04 21.15 20.52
CA ASP A 26 -1.35 21.82 20.54
C ASP A 26 -1.62 22.74 19.31
N MET A 27 -1.06 22.39 18.15
CA MET A 27 -1.21 23.12 16.89
C MET A 27 -2.51 22.72 16.17
N LYS A 28 -3.65 23.16 16.71
CA LYS A 28 -5.00 22.67 16.34
C LYS A 28 -5.36 22.83 14.85
N GLU A 29 -4.90 23.89 14.20
CA GLU A 29 -5.16 24.13 12.77
C GLU A 29 -4.44 23.09 11.91
N ASP A 30 -3.14 22.87 12.17
CA ASP A 30 -2.33 21.84 11.50
C ASP A 30 -2.86 20.43 11.74
N VAL A 31 -3.31 20.11 12.96
CA VAL A 31 -3.92 18.81 13.27
C VAL A 31 -5.17 18.57 12.42
N ALA A 32 -6.01 19.59 12.25
CA ALA A 32 -7.22 19.49 11.44
C ALA A 32 -6.90 19.36 9.94
N GLU A 33 -5.90 20.09 9.44
CA GLU A 33 -5.46 19.99 8.04
C GLU A 33 -4.82 18.63 7.74
N LEU A 34 -3.83 18.22 8.54
CA LEU A 34 -3.14 16.95 8.37
C LEU A 34 -4.08 15.76 8.57
N GLY A 35 -5.10 15.88 9.43
CA GLY A 35 -6.17 14.91 9.56
C GLY A 35 -6.94 14.71 8.26
N LYS A 36 -7.38 15.80 7.62
CA LYS A 36 -8.07 15.73 6.31
C LYS A 36 -7.18 15.14 5.22
N ASN A 37 -5.91 15.53 5.19
CA ASN A 37 -4.95 15.02 4.21
C ASN A 37 -4.72 13.52 4.40
N LEU A 38 -4.59 13.06 5.64
CA LEU A 38 -4.45 11.63 5.96
C LEU A 38 -5.68 10.84 5.54
N ASP A 39 -6.88 11.32 5.85
CA ASP A 39 -8.13 10.68 5.42
C ASP A 39 -8.22 10.58 3.89
N ALA A 40 -7.84 11.65 3.17
CA ALA A 40 -7.82 11.63 1.70
C ALA A 40 -6.80 10.64 1.13
N ILE A 41 -5.62 10.50 1.75
CA ILE A 41 -4.62 9.50 1.36
C ILE A 41 -5.14 8.08 1.57
N GLU A 42 -5.75 7.79 2.72
CA GLU A 42 -6.37 6.48 3.00
C GLU A 42 -7.47 6.14 1.99
N HIS A 43 -8.29 7.12 1.60
CA HIS A 43 -9.29 6.94 0.55
C HIS A 43 -8.67 6.68 -0.81
N ASN A 44 -7.66 7.45 -1.24
CA ASN A 44 -7.00 7.25 -2.52
C ASN A 44 -6.30 5.89 -2.62
N LEU A 45 -5.67 5.40 -1.54
CA LEU A 45 -5.11 4.04 -1.51
C LEU A 45 -6.19 2.99 -1.80
N ASN A 46 -7.36 3.17 -1.23
CA ASN A 46 -8.47 2.23 -1.38
C ASN A 46 -9.18 2.33 -2.73
N ASP A 47 -9.32 3.54 -3.28
CA ASP A 47 -10.12 3.77 -4.49
C ASP A 47 -9.28 3.61 -5.77
N LEU A 48 -7.98 3.94 -5.70
CA LEU A 48 -7.10 3.95 -6.86
C LEU A 48 -6.12 2.78 -6.89
N HIS A 49 -5.74 2.21 -5.74
CA HIS A 49 -4.67 1.21 -5.69
C HIS A 49 -5.13 -0.19 -5.31
N TRP A 50 -6.39 -0.36 -4.87
CA TRP A 50 -6.88 -1.67 -4.45
C TRP A 50 -7.46 -2.48 -5.62
N SER A 51 -6.87 -3.66 -5.90
CA SER A 51 -7.45 -4.62 -6.85
C SER A 51 -8.32 -5.62 -6.11
N GLU A 52 -9.64 -5.56 -6.29
CA GLU A 52 -10.55 -6.59 -5.78
C GLU A 52 -10.27 -7.97 -6.41
N LYS A 53 -9.87 -7.97 -7.69
CA LYS A 53 -9.55 -9.18 -8.46
C LYS A 53 -8.32 -9.89 -7.91
N ASP A 54 -7.24 -9.15 -7.66
CA ASP A 54 -5.96 -9.71 -7.22
C ASP A 54 -5.88 -9.84 -5.70
N GLY A 55 -6.75 -9.13 -4.98
CA GLY A 55 -6.83 -9.14 -3.52
C GLY A 55 -5.67 -8.41 -2.85
N CYS A 56 -5.07 -7.41 -3.51
CA CYS A 56 -3.91 -6.68 -3.02
C CYS A 56 -3.89 -5.24 -3.50
N PHE A 57 -3.01 -4.43 -2.89
CA PHE A 57 -2.68 -3.11 -3.39
C PHE A 57 -1.66 -3.19 -4.54
N CYS A 58 -1.82 -2.30 -5.52
CA CYS A 58 -1.09 -2.31 -6.79
C CYS A 58 -0.74 -0.88 -7.20
N ASP A 59 0.30 -0.74 -8.02
CA ASP A 59 0.52 0.51 -8.72
C ASP A 59 -0.60 0.74 -9.73
N ALA A 60 -0.90 2.00 -10.01
CA ALA A 60 -1.93 2.40 -10.96
C ALA A 60 -1.31 3.16 -12.13
N THR A 61 -1.81 2.90 -13.33
CA THR A 61 -1.43 3.58 -14.56
C THR A 61 -2.65 3.85 -15.41
N ILE A 62 -2.46 4.52 -16.54
CA ILE A 62 -3.45 4.60 -17.61
C ILE A 62 -2.98 3.80 -18.81
N ASP A 63 -3.90 3.09 -19.45
CA ASP A 63 -3.61 2.37 -20.69
C ASP A 63 -3.65 3.30 -21.92
N ASP A 64 -3.49 2.71 -23.11
CA ASP A 64 -3.49 3.43 -24.39
C ASP A 64 -4.85 4.12 -24.72
N PHE A 65 -5.91 3.78 -23.98
CA PHE A 65 -7.25 4.35 -24.11
C PHE A 65 -7.58 5.34 -22.98
N GLU A 66 -6.58 5.73 -22.18
CA GLU A 66 -6.73 6.60 -21.01
C GLU A 66 -7.59 5.98 -19.89
N GLU A 67 -7.73 4.64 -19.88
CA GLU A 67 -8.47 3.93 -18.84
C GLU A 67 -7.56 3.53 -17.67
N HIS A 68 -8.11 3.57 -16.46
CA HIS A 68 -7.38 3.22 -15.24
C HIS A 68 -7.05 1.72 -15.21
N GLN A 69 -5.77 1.41 -15.04
CA GLN A 69 -5.25 0.05 -14.97
C GLN A 69 -4.40 -0.16 -13.71
N LEU A 70 -4.56 -1.32 -13.08
CA LEU A 70 -3.75 -1.75 -11.94
C LEU A 70 -2.65 -2.72 -12.39
N VAL A 71 -1.42 -2.46 -11.93
CA VAL A 71 -0.23 -3.28 -12.18
C VAL A 71 0.16 -3.95 -10.86
N CYS A 72 -0.17 -5.23 -10.76
CA CYS A 72 -0.12 -5.96 -9.49
C CYS A 72 1.04 -6.96 -9.46
N HIS A 73 2.18 -6.50 -8.94
CA HIS A 73 3.30 -7.37 -8.57
C HIS A 73 3.23 -7.65 -7.06
N LYS A 74 2.61 -8.78 -6.70
CA LYS A 74 2.41 -9.17 -5.29
C LYS A 74 3.75 -9.28 -4.59
N GLY A 75 4.00 -8.40 -3.63
CA GLY A 75 5.29 -8.29 -2.96
C GLY A 75 5.26 -7.22 -1.90
N TYR A 76 6.44 -6.75 -1.47
CA TYR A 76 6.54 -5.70 -0.46
C TYR A 76 5.71 -4.47 -0.83
N VAL A 77 5.75 -4.02 -2.08
CA VAL A 77 4.96 -2.89 -2.61
C VAL A 77 3.47 -3.04 -2.27
N SER A 78 2.88 -4.21 -2.52
CA SER A 78 1.48 -4.50 -2.18
C SER A 78 1.17 -4.49 -0.67
N LEU A 79 2.18 -4.63 0.18
CA LEU A 79 2.03 -4.64 1.64
C LEU A 79 2.26 -3.26 2.27
N PHE A 80 2.76 -2.27 1.52
CA PHE A 80 3.18 -0.98 2.08
C PHE A 80 2.08 -0.28 2.91
N PRO A 81 0.84 -0.14 2.41
CA PRO A 81 -0.24 0.47 3.18
C PRO A 81 -0.45 -0.17 4.56
N PHE A 82 -0.27 -1.50 4.65
CA PHE A 82 -0.35 -2.24 5.90
C PHE A 82 0.88 -2.02 6.78
N MET A 83 2.09 -2.14 6.21
CA MET A 83 3.36 -2.01 6.95
C MET A 83 3.51 -0.65 7.64
N VAL A 84 3.02 0.43 7.02
CA VAL A 84 3.08 1.79 7.60
C VAL A 84 1.86 2.14 8.47
N GLY A 85 0.93 1.20 8.65
CA GLY A 85 -0.24 1.37 9.52
C GLY A 85 -1.27 2.38 9.01
N LEU A 86 -1.56 2.34 7.71
CA LEU A 86 -2.63 3.12 7.05
C LEU A 86 -3.93 2.33 6.89
N LEU A 87 -3.93 1.02 7.20
CA LEU A 87 -5.16 0.23 7.26
C LEU A 87 -5.80 0.31 8.65
N LYS A 88 -7.11 0.54 8.68
CA LYS A 88 -7.89 0.52 9.93
C LYS A 88 -8.07 -0.93 10.41
N PRO A 89 -8.12 -1.18 11.73
CA PRO A 89 -8.26 -2.56 12.27
C PRO A 89 -9.51 -3.31 11.78
N ASN A 90 -10.55 -2.59 11.38
CA ASN A 90 -11.81 -3.13 10.85
C ASN A 90 -11.94 -3.00 9.33
N ASP A 91 -10.86 -2.64 8.62
CA ASP A 91 -10.86 -2.61 7.16
C ASP A 91 -10.98 -4.04 6.60
N PRO A 92 -11.96 -4.34 5.73
CA PRO A 92 -12.14 -5.68 5.17
C PRO A 92 -10.93 -6.17 4.36
N ARG A 93 -10.09 -5.26 3.85
CA ARG A 93 -8.88 -5.59 3.07
C ARG A 93 -7.77 -6.15 3.95
N LEU A 94 -7.77 -5.85 5.25
CA LEU A 94 -6.74 -6.31 6.18
C LEU A 94 -6.65 -7.84 6.20
N GLY A 95 -7.79 -8.55 6.17
CA GLY A 95 -7.81 -10.01 6.10
C GLY A 95 -7.10 -10.53 4.84
N LYS A 96 -7.43 -9.98 3.67
CA LYS A 96 -6.81 -10.36 2.39
C LYS A 96 -5.30 -10.11 2.36
N ILE A 97 -4.83 -9.03 2.99
CA ILE A 97 -3.40 -8.74 3.11
C ILE A 97 -2.70 -9.76 4.02
N LEU A 98 -3.31 -10.11 5.15
CA LEU A 98 -2.76 -11.14 6.04
C LEU A 98 -2.74 -12.53 5.37
N ASP A 99 -3.78 -12.86 4.61
CA ASP A 99 -3.83 -14.10 3.82
C ASP A 99 -2.70 -14.13 2.79
N LEU A 100 -2.45 -13.02 2.08
CA LEU A 100 -1.34 -12.90 1.13
C LEU A 100 0.04 -13.06 1.79
N ILE A 101 0.23 -12.49 2.98
CA ILE A 101 1.48 -12.64 3.75
C ILE A 101 1.69 -14.10 4.14
N ALA A 102 0.63 -14.80 4.56
CA ALA A 102 0.69 -16.17 5.07
C ALA A 102 0.74 -17.25 3.97
N ASP A 103 0.51 -16.88 2.71
CA ASP A 103 0.49 -17.82 1.59
C ASP A 103 1.91 -18.26 1.19
N GLU A 104 2.22 -19.55 1.37
CA GLU A 104 3.50 -20.19 1.02
C GLU A 104 3.80 -20.20 -0.48
N GLU A 105 2.76 -20.20 -1.32
CA GLU A 105 2.88 -20.12 -2.77
C GLU A 105 3.09 -18.68 -3.24
N GLN A 106 2.89 -17.68 -2.36
CA GLN A 106 3.14 -16.28 -2.61
C GLN A 106 4.34 -15.79 -1.78
N LEU A 107 4.09 -15.15 -0.64
CA LEU A 107 5.08 -14.38 0.10
C LEU A 107 5.70 -15.16 1.28
N TRP A 108 5.03 -16.15 1.85
CA TRP A 108 5.52 -16.82 3.06
C TRP A 108 6.65 -17.82 2.79
N SER A 109 7.75 -17.72 3.54
CA SER A 109 8.85 -18.68 3.47
C SER A 109 9.32 -19.12 4.87
N PRO A 110 10.05 -20.24 4.98
CA PRO A 110 10.73 -20.62 6.22
C PRO A 110 11.76 -19.60 6.73
N HIS A 111 12.09 -18.57 5.94
CA HIS A 111 13.11 -17.56 6.24
C HIS A 111 12.54 -16.15 6.36
N GLY A 112 11.21 -15.98 6.31
CA GLY A 112 10.55 -14.68 6.34
C GLY A 112 9.69 -14.42 5.10
N ILE A 113 9.27 -13.17 4.94
CA ILE A 113 8.41 -12.72 3.84
C ILE A 113 9.28 -12.45 2.60
N ARG A 114 8.87 -12.91 1.42
CA ARG A 114 9.56 -12.62 0.15
C ARG A 114 9.27 -11.20 -0.32
N SER A 115 10.27 -10.56 -0.93
CA SER A 115 10.14 -9.25 -1.57
C SER A 115 9.13 -9.26 -2.72
N LEU A 116 9.08 -10.38 -3.45
CA LEU A 116 8.20 -10.63 -4.58
C LEU A 116 7.62 -12.06 -4.48
N SER A 117 6.37 -12.22 -4.91
CA SER A 117 5.69 -13.52 -4.94
C SER A 117 6.42 -14.53 -5.83
N LYS A 118 6.45 -15.80 -5.41
CA LYS A 118 6.98 -16.89 -6.25
C LYS A 118 6.24 -17.06 -7.58
N GLN A 119 4.99 -16.61 -7.66
CA GLN A 119 4.15 -16.72 -8.86
C GLN A 119 4.32 -15.53 -9.81
N ASP A 120 5.05 -14.51 -9.40
CA ASP A 120 5.32 -13.37 -10.26
C ASP A 120 6.33 -13.76 -11.36
N GLU A 121 6.13 -13.28 -12.58
CA GLU A 121 6.99 -13.60 -13.72
C GLU A 121 8.43 -13.11 -13.54
N PHE A 122 8.65 -12.09 -12.71
CA PHE A 122 9.97 -11.53 -12.44
C PHE A 122 10.68 -12.20 -11.25
N TYR A 123 10.05 -13.15 -10.56
CA TYR A 123 10.65 -13.81 -9.40
C TYR A 123 11.93 -14.58 -9.74
N GLY A 124 13.04 -14.24 -9.08
CA GLY A 124 14.33 -14.90 -9.31
C GLY A 124 15.01 -14.51 -10.63
N THR A 125 14.53 -13.45 -11.31
CA THR A 125 15.07 -12.97 -12.58
C THR A 125 15.95 -11.74 -12.40
N GLY A 126 16.68 -11.36 -13.45
CA GLY A 126 17.53 -10.15 -13.44
C GLY A 126 18.65 -10.20 -12.41
N GLU A 127 18.88 -9.09 -11.71
CA GLU A 127 19.88 -9.01 -10.65
C GLU A 127 19.42 -9.65 -9.33
N ASN A 128 18.11 -9.88 -9.19
CA ASN A 128 17.49 -10.58 -8.05
C ASN A 128 17.83 -9.97 -6.67
N TYR A 129 17.54 -8.67 -6.49
CA TYR A 129 17.58 -7.95 -5.20
C TYR A 129 16.22 -7.95 -4.48
#